data_AF-A0A8T5ENP7-F1
#
_entry.id   AF-A0A8T5ENP7-F1
#
_cell.length_a   1.000
_cell.length_b   1.000
_cell.length_c   1.000
_cell.angle_alpha   90.00
_cell.angle_beta   90.00
_cell.angle_gamma   90.00
#
_symmetry.space_group_name_H-M   'P 1'
#
loop_
_entity.id
_entity.type
_entity.pdbx_description
1 polymer ?
#
loop_
_entity_poly.entity_id
_entity_poly.type
_entity_poly.pdbx_seq_one_letter_code
_entity_poly.pdbx_strand_id
1 'polypeptide(L)'
;PWKTNELPVPLNFADKLIRKAGDHGIASTVSMARKGNGLESAMGWAWLVVHDRTESDAWRFDSSSRDKGSDWVPALKMLWDSAEKILLKNQKDARGDYIVAMEKLAEISGAGKLSKP
;
A
#
# COMPACT_ATOMS: atom_id res chain seq x y z
N PRO A 1 6.25 -8.86 -6.73
CA PRO A 1 5.96 -9.78 -7.85
C PRO A 1 6.02 -9.09 -9.20
N TRP A 2 5.22 -8.03 -9.39
CA TRP A 2 5.31 -7.13 -10.55
C TRP A 2 6.64 -6.38 -10.62
N LYS A 3 7.01 -5.96 -11.84
CA LYS A 3 8.13 -5.03 -12.03
C LYS A 3 7.73 -3.61 -11.63
N THR A 4 8.73 -2.78 -11.35
CA THR A 4 8.53 -1.37 -11.03
C THR A 4 7.72 -0.68 -12.13
N ASN A 5 6.69 0.08 -11.72
CA ASN A 5 5.78 0.83 -12.60
C ASN A 5 4.83 0.00 -13.50
N GLU A 6 4.69 -1.32 -13.30
CA GLU A 6 3.68 -2.11 -14.03
C GLU A 6 2.26 -1.96 -13.47
N LEU A 7 2.13 -1.53 -12.22
CA LEU A 7 0.83 -1.42 -11.56
C LEU A 7 0.14 -0.08 -11.92
N PRO A 8 -1.20 -0.06 -12.03
CA PRO A 8 -1.96 1.18 -12.18
C PRO A 8 -2.00 1.98 -10.87
N VAL A 9 -2.44 3.24 -10.96
CA VAL A 9 -2.77 4.05 -9.76
C VAL A 9 -4.05 3.50 -9.12
N PRO A 10 -4.14 3.37 -7.78
CA PRO A 10 -3.14 3.76 -6.77
C PRO A 10 -2.18 2.62 -6.33
N LEU A 11 -2.23 1.45 -6.96
CA LEU A 11 -1.45 0.26 -6.58
C LEU A 11 0.05 0.44 -6.78
N ASN A 12 0.47 1.19 -7.81
CA ASN A 12 1.86 1.55 -7.99
C ASN A 12 2.45 2.32 -6.79
N PHE A 13 1.64 3.16 -6.15
CA PHE A 13 2.05 3.92 -4.98
C PHE A 13 2.15 3.01 -3.75
N ALA A 14 1.22 2.07 -3.58
CA ALA A 14 1.31 1.03 -2.56
C ALA A 14 2.61 0.19 -2.72
N ASP A 15 2.90 -0.27 -3.93
CA ASP A 15 4.11 -1.06 -4.23
C ASP A 15 5.40 -0.25 -3.97
N LYS A 16 5.41 1.05 -4.31
CA LYS A 16 6.53 1.96 -3.99
C LYS A 16 6.74 2.11 -2.48
N LEU A 17 5.66 2.28 -1.70
CA LEU A 17 5.74 2.37 -0.24
C LEU A 17 6.29 1.07 0.37
N ILE A 18 5.80 -0.08 -0.08
CA ILE A 18 6.25 -1.40 0.39
C ILE A 18 7.75 -1.62 0.12
N ARG A 19 8.21 -1.36 -1.11
CA ARG A 19 9.63 -1.50 -1.46
C ARG A 19 10.51 -0.59 -0.62
N LYS A 20 10.12 0.68 -0.51
CA LYS A 20 10.85 1.67 0.29
C LYS A 20 10.88 1.29 1.77
N ALA A 21 9.80 0.72 2.31
CA ALA A 21 9.77 0.22 3.67
C ALA A 21 10.68 -1.01 3.86
N GLY A 22 10.78 -1.88 2.86
CA GLY A 22 11.72 -2.99 2.85
C GLY A 22 13.19 -2.54 2.88
N ASP A 23 13.53 -1.53 2.08
CA ASP A 23 14.91 -1.05 1.93
C ASP A 23 15.35 -0.11 3.08
N HIS A 24 14.43 0.73 3.56
CA HIS A 24 14.76 1.86 4.43
C HIS A 24 13.87 1.96 5.68
N GLY A 25 13.00 0.97 5.92
CA GLY A 25 12.08 0.94 7.05
C GLY A 25 10.84 1.82 6.88
N ILE A 26 9.77 1.47 7.61
CA ILE A 26 8.45 2.14 7.56
C ILE A 26 8.56 3.64 7.84
N ALA A 27 9.41 4.08 8.78
CA ALA A 27 9.54 5.50 9.13
C ALA A 27 9.93 6.38 7.92
N SER A 28 10.73 5.84 6.98
CA SER A 28 11.16 6.55 5.77
C SER A 28 10.03 6.80 4.75
N THR A 29 8.93 6.07 4.87
CA THR A 29 7.78 6.11 3.95
C THR A 29 6.70 7.10 4.37
N VAL A 30 6.70 7.53 5.64
CA VAL A 30 5.69 8.44 6.19
C VAL A 30 5.64 9.76 5.40
N SER A 31 6.80 10.36 5.10
CA SER A 31 6.86 11.59 4.30
C SER A 31 6.42 11.39 2.85
N MET A 32 6.57 10.19 2.30
CA MET A 32 6.13 9.83 0.97
C MET A 32 4.62 9.67 0.93
N ALA A 33 4.04 8.91 1.87
CA ALA A 33 2.59 8.71 2.01
C ALA A 33 1.83 10.04 2.10
N ARG A 34 2.39 11.03 2.80
CA ARG A 34 1.81 12.38 2.94
C ARG A 34 1.80 13.22 1.65
N LYS A 35 2.63 12.89 0.66
CA LYS A 35 2.78 13.68 -0.58
C LYS A 35 1.92 13.17 -1.74
N GLY A 36 1.22 12.05 -1.56
CA GLY A 36 0.29 11.52 -2.56
C GLY A 36 -0.84 12.50 -2.86
N ASN A 37 -1.29 12.53 -4.11
CA ASN A 37 -2.43 13.31 -4.56
C ASN A 37 -3.55 12.41 -5.08
N GLY A 38 -4.79 12.91 -5.09
CA GLY A 38 -5.95 12.12 -5.55
C GLY A 38 -6.03 10.74 -4.88
N LEU A 39 -6.05 9.67 -5.68
CA LEU A 39 -6.09 8.29 -5.17
C LEU A 39 -4.80 7.88 -4.43
N GLU A 40 -3.64 8.47 -4.75
CA GLU A 40 -2.41 8.24 -3.98
C GLU A 40 -2.51 8.84 -2.57
N SER A 41 -3.29 9.92 -2.39
CA SER A 41 -3.56 10.49 -1.06
C SER A 41 -4.37 9.51 -0.21
N ALA A 42 -5.41 8.89 -0.77
CA ALA A 42 -6.18 7.84 -0.11
C ALA A 42 -5.32 6.62 0.24
N MET A 43 -4.42 6.21 -0.68
CA MET A 43 -3.49 5.10 -0.42
C MET A 43 -2.45 5.46 0.64
N GLY A 44 -1.97 6.70 0.65
CA GLY A 44 -1.09 7.24 1.68
C GLY A 44 -1.78 7.23 3.05
N TRP A 45 -3.05 7.60 3.13
CA TRP A 45 -3.84 7.49 4.35
C TRP A 45 -3.93 6.04 4.83
N ALA A 46 -4.33 5.12 3.94
CA ALA A 46 -4.42 3.69 4.25
C ALA A 46 -3.11 3.15 4.83
N TRP A 47 -1.98 3.53 4.23
CA TRP A 47 -0.66 3.14 4.69
C TRP A 47 -0.31 3.68 6.09
N LEU A 48 -0.64 4.94 6.38
CA LEU A 48 -0.43 5.50 7.71
C LEU A 48 -1.30 4.80 8.76
N VAL A 49 -2.54 4.42 8.43
CA VAL A 49 -3.41 3.66 9.32
C VAL A 49 -2.85 2.25 9.58
N VAL A 50 -2.41 1.53 8.55
CA VAL A 50 -1.83 0.18 8.68
C VAL A 50 -0.64 0.15 9.64
N HIS A 51 0.09 1.26 9.76
CA HIS A 51 1.30 1.37 10.58
C HIS A 51 1.14 2.23 11.84
N ASP A 52 -0.09 2.59 12.22
CA ASP A 52 -0.39 3.42 13.39
C ASP A 52 0.39 4.75 13.39
N ARG A 53 0.43 5.43 12.23
CA ARG A 53 1.14 6.70 12.00
C ARG A 53 0.21 7.88 11.70
N THR A 54 -1.02 7.87 12.22
CA THR A 54 -2.05 8.86 11.89
C THR A 54 -2.13 10.06 12.85
N GLU A 55 -1.66 9.91 14.09
CA GLU A 55 -1.93 10.84 15.21
C GLU A 55 -1.61 12.32 14.92
N SER A 56 -0.53 12.60 14.18
CA SER A 56 -0.10 13.98 13.87
C SER A 56 -0.44 14.46 12.46
N ASP A 57 -1.05 13.60 11.63
CA ASP A 57 -1.14 13.82 10.18
C ASP A 57 -2.55 13.73 9.60
N ALA A 58 -3.53 13.25 10.35
CA ALA A 58 -4.91 13.09 9.85
C ALA A 58 -5.50 14.37 9.26
N TRP A 59 -5.13 15.54 9.80
CA TRP A 59 -5.58 16.85 9.32
C TRP A 59 -5.05 17.21 7.92
N ARG A 60 -3.99 16.55 7.42
CA ARG A 60 -3.40 16.79 6.08
C ARG A 60 -4.19 16.13 4.95
N PHE A 61 -5.06 15.18 5.27
CA PHE A 61 -5.84 14.42 4.29
C PHE A 61 -7.27 14.94 4.27
N ASP A 62 -7.80 15.19 3.08
CA ASP A 62 -9.20 15.54 2.91
C ASP A 62 -10.12 14.37 3.35
N SER A 63 -11.38 14.69 3.64
CA SER A 63 -12.33 13.69 4.15
C SER A 63 -12.56 12.53 3.17
N SER A 64 -12.58 12.79 1.86
CA SER A 64 -12.79 11.76 0.84
C SER A 64 -11.59 10.82 0.74
N SER A 65 -10.37 11.35 0.84
CA SER A 65 -9.15 10.52 0.88
C SER A 65 -9.11 9.63 2.13
N ARG A 66 -9.52 10.15 3.29
CA ARG A 66 -9.57 9.37 4.53
C ARG A 66 -10.62 8.26 4.47
N ASP A 67 -11.81 8.56 3.96
CA ASP A 67 -12.89 7.60 3.78
C ASP A 67 -12.46 6.44 2.86
N LYS A 68 -12.09 6.76 1.61
CA LYS A 68 -11.60 5.76 0.64
C LYS A 68 -10.41 4.98 1.13
N GLY A 69 -9.42 5.65 1.74
CA GLY A 69 -8.23 4.99 2.24
C GLY A 69 -8.54 4.04 3.40
N SER A 70 -9.53 4.36 4.24
CA SER A 70 -9.93 3.50 5.36
C SER A 70 -10.54 2.19 4.86
N ASP A 71 -11.29 2.21 3.76
CA ASP A 71 -11.81 1.00 3.10
C ASP A 71 -10.69 0.07 2.60
N TRP A 72 -9.53 0.65 2.27
CA TRP A 72 -8.40 -0.10 1.70
C TRP A 72 -7.49 -0.73 2.76
N VAL A 73 -7.59 -0.30 4.02
CA VAL A 73 -6.74 -0.74 5.14
C VAL A 73 -6.70 -2.27 5.27
N PRO A 74 -7.83 -3.02 5.24
CA PRO A 74 -7.77 -4.46 5.41
C PRO A 74 -6.95 -5.17 4.32
N ALA A 75 -7.12 -4.78 3.05
CA ALA A 75 -6.37 -5.39 1.95
C ALA A 75 -4.91 -4.92 1.92
N LEU A 76 -4.65 -3.65 2.23
CA LEU A 76 -3.29 -3.13 2.32
C LEU A 76 -2.50 -3.76 3.48
N LYS A 77 -3.16 -4.05 4.61
CA LYS A 77 -2.55 -4.79 5.72
C LYS A 77 -2.17 -6.21 5.31
N MET A 78 -3.08 -6.94 4.67
CA MET A 78 -2.78 -8.27 4.11
C MET A 78 -1.59 -8.22 3.14
N LEU A 79 -1.54 -7.17 2.31
CA LEU A 79 -0.46 -6.96 1.36
C LEU A 79 0.87 -6.71 2.07
N TRP A 80 0.90 -5.83 3.07
CA TRP A 80 2.10 -5.59 3.88
C TRP A 80 2.56 -6.86 4.62
N ASP A 81 1.66 -7.60 5.26
CA ASP A 81 2.01 -8.80 6.03
C ASP A 81 2.67 -9.86 5.14
N SER A 82 2.18 -10.03 3.90
CA SER A 82 2.81 -10.91 2.92
C SER A 82 4.16 -10.37 2.43
N ALA A 83 4.26 -9.05 2.22
CA ALA A 83 5.50 -8.40 1.82
C ALA A 83 6.59 -8.55 2.89
N GLU A 84 6.24 -8.35 4.16
CA GLU A 84 7.15 -8.49 5.30
C GLU A 84 7.72 -9.91 5.39
N LYS A 85 6.88 -10.93 5.18
CA LYS A 85 7.32 -12.34 5.12
C LYS A 85 8.36 -12.57 4.01
N ILE A 86 8.16 -11.95 2.84
CA ILE A 86 9.09 -12.06 1.70
C ILE A 86 10.40 -11.30 2.01
N LEU A 87 10.29 -10.04 2.42
CA LEU A 87 11.40 -9.10 2.56
C LEU A 87 12.27 -9.38 3.78
N LEU A 88 11.65 -9.72 4.92
CA LEU A 88 12.34 -9.81 6.20
C LEU A 88 12.50 -11.26 6.69
N LYS A 89 11.60 -12.17 6.30
CA LYS A 89 11.59 -13.56 6.81
C LYS A 89 12.06 -14.59 5.77
N ASN A 90 12.45 -14.14 4.57
CA ASN A 90 12.88 -14.97 3.44
C ASN A 90 11.87 -16.09 3.08
N GLN A 91 10.59 -15.90 3.39
CA GLN A 91 9.53 -16.85 3.09
C GLN A 91 9.01 -16.60 1.67
N LYS A 92 9.69 -17.17 0.68
CA LYS A 92 9.36 -16.98 -0.75
C LYS A 92 7.97 -17.49 -1.12
N ASP A 93 7.43 -18.42 -0.33
CA ASP A 93 6.08 -18.99 -0.53
C ASP A 93 4.97 -17.95 -0.28
N ALA A 94 5.26 -16.87 0.47
CA ALA A 94 4.34 -15.75 0.66
C ALA A 94 4.13 -14.90 -0.61
N ARG A 95 4.82 -15.22 -1.72
CA ARG A 95 4.58 -14.59 -3.03
C ARG A 95 3.13 -14.75 -3.49
N GLY A 96 2.51 -15.91 -3.24
CA GLY A 96 1.11 -16.16 -3.59
C GLY A 96 0.16 -15.23 -2.83
N ASP A 97 0.37 -15.14 -1.50
CA ASP A 97 -0.41 -14.25 -0.62
C ASP A 97 -0.30 -12.79 -1.06
N TYR A 98 0.90 -12.34 -1.46
CA TYR A 98 1.11 -10.98 -1.97
C TYR A 98 0.30 -10.71 -3.23
N ILE A 99 0.26 -11.67 -4.17
CA ILE A 99 -0.49 -11.53 -5.41
C ILE A 99 -1.98 -11.42 -5.11
N VAL A 100 -2.52 -12.31 -4.27
CA VAL A 100 -3.93 -12.30 -3.87
C VAL A 100 -4.30 -11.00 -3.15
N ALA A 101 -3.44 -10.52 -2.24
CA ALA A 101 -3.68 -9.27 -1.53
C ALA A 101 -3.63 -8.05 -2.48
N MET A 102 -2.73 -8.05 -3.46
CA MET A 102 -2.65 -6.98 -4.47
C MET A 102 -3.87 -6.98 -5.39
N GLU A 103 -4.36 -8.16 -5.81
CA GLU A 103 -5.60 -8.29 -6.60
C GLU A 103 -6.82 -7.80 -5.83
N LYS A 104 -6.93 -8.16 -4.54
CA LYS A 104 -7.99 -7.66 -3.67
C LYS A 104 -7.92 -6.14 -3.51
N LEU A 105 -6.72 -5.59 -3.31
CA LEU A 105 -6.52 -4.15 -3.23
C LEU A 105 -6.91 -3.46 -4.55
N ALA A 106 -6.62 -4.08 -5.71
CA ALA A 106 -7.01 -3.58 -7.01
C ALA A 106 -8.53 -3.50 -7.19
N GLU A 107 -9.25 -4.53 -6.74
CA GLU A 107 -10.71 -4.59 -6.77
C GLU A 107 -11.33 -3.46 -5.95
N ILE A 108 -10.95 -3.33 -4.68
CA ILE A 108 -11.57 -2.35 -3.76
C ILE A 108 -11.15 -0.91 -4.03
N SER A 109 -9.98 -0.70 -4.65
CA SER A 109 -9.51 0.64 -5.05
C SER A 109 -10.04 1.09 -6.41
N GLY A 110 -10.71 0.19 -7.15
CA GLY A 110 -11.19 0.48 -8.50
C GLY A 110 -10.08 0.61 -9.55
N ALA A 111 -8.88 0.11 -9.27
CA ALA A 111 -7.73 0.18 -10.18
C ALA A 111 -7.87 -0.75 -11.41
N GLY A 112 -8.86 -1.65 -11.39
CA GLY A 112 -9.18 -2.56 -12.48
C GLY A 112 -8.36 -3.84 -12.45
N LYS A 113 -8.49 -4.64 -13.50
CA LYS A 113 -7.88 -5.97 -13.60
C LYS A 113 -6.37 -5.84 -13.81
N LEU A 114 -5.59 -6.48 -12.95
CA LEU A 114 -4.13 -6.53 -13.05
C LEU A 114 -3.69 -7.49 -14.15
N SER A 115 -2.56 -7.17 -14.79
CA SER A 115 -1.78 -8.15 -15.56
C SER A 115 -1.19 -9.18 -14.60
N LYS A 116 -1.08 -10.43 -15.06
CA LYS A 116 -0.41 -11.47 -14.28
C LYS A 116 1.08 -11.11 -14.11
N PRO A 117 1.64 -11.18 -12.88
CA PRO A 117 3.04 -10.86 -12.58
C PRO A 117 4.04 -11.94 -13.00
#